data_AF-A0A972XQC0-F1
#
_entry.id   AF-A0A972XQC0-F1
#
_cell.length_a   1.000
_cell.length_b   1.000
_cell.length_c   1.000
_cell.angle_alpha   90.00
_cell.angle_beta   90.00
_cell.angle_gamma   90.00
#
_symmetry.space_group_name_H-M   'P 1'
#
loop_
_entity.id
_entity.type
_entity.pdbx_description
1 polymer ?
#
loop_
_entity_poly.entity_id
_entity_poly.type
_entity_poly.pdbx_seq_one_letter_code
_entity_poly.pdbx_strand_id
1 'polypeptide(L)' 'MRLNLTKLLFLETTLKGGYTDLWDVHTTGRSEDKASQSIWFGEWFWVLGFNFGKAK' A
#
# COMPACT_ATOMS: atom_id res chain seq x y z
N MET A 1 5.44 -7.07 -8.79
CA MET A 1 6.44 -7.46 -9.81
C MET A 1 7.57 -8.18 -9.12
N ARG A 2 8.05 -9.30 -9.65
CA ARG A 2 9.06 -10.14 -9.01
C ARG A 2 10.28 -10.33 -9.92
N LEU A 3 11.46 -10.04 -9.39
CA LEU A 3 12.75 -10.25 -10.02
C LEU A 3 13.46 -11.41 -9.33
N ASN A 4 13.73 -12.50 -10.06
CA ASN A 4 14.51 -13.62 -9.53
C ASN A 4 16.00 -13.34 -9.75
N LEU A 5 16.76 -13.20 -8.67
CA LEU A 5 18.20 -12.94 -8.71
C LEU A 5 18.99 -14.25 -8.86
N THR A 6 18.54 -15.31 -8.19
CA THR A 6 19.05 -16.68 -8.33
C THR A 6 17.90 -17.68 -8.28
N LYS A 7 18.17 -18.99 -8.40
CA LYS A 7 17.15 -20.04 -8.19
C LYS A 7 16.48 -19.98 -6.81
N LEU A 8 17.19 -19.40 -5.82
CA LEU A 8 16.76 -19.36 -4.43
C LEU A 8 16.39 -17.94 -3.97
N LEU A 9 17.05 -16.90 -4.49
CA LEU A 9 16.86 -15.52 -4.04
C LEU A 9 15.98 -14.74 -5.03
N PHE A 10 14.98 -14.04 -4.51
CA PHE A 10 14.15 -13.14 -5.31
C PHE A 10 13.89 -11.82 -4.59
N LEU A 11 13.70 -10.78 -5.38
CA LEU A 11 13.25 -9.47 -4.94
C LEU A 11 11.86 -9.22 -5.51
N GLU A 12 10.90 -8.91 -4.66
CA GLU A 12 9.54 -8.58 -5.07
C GLU A 12 9.22 -7.13 -4.71
N THR A 13 8.72 -6.38 -5.67
CA THR A 13 8.28 -5.00 -5.49
C THR A 13 6.80 -4.91 -5.73
N THR A 14 6.11 -4.17 -4.86
CA THR A 14 4.68 -3.93 -4.98
C THR A 14 4.39 -2.46 -4.75
N LEU A 15 3.64 -1.90 -5.69
CA LEU A 15 3.07 -0.58 -5.60
C LEU A 15 1.59 -0.77 -5.27
N LYS A 16 1.16 -0.19 -4.14
CA LYS A 16 -0.25 -0.06 -3.80
C LYS A 16 -0.58 1.42 -3.84
N GLY A 17 -1.65 1.76 -4.51
CA GLY A 17 -2.21 3.10 -4.52
C GLY A 17 -3.68 2.99 -4.23
N GLY A 18 -4.21 3.96 -3.53
CA GLY A 18 -5.62 3.98 -3.20
C GLY A 18 -6.11 5.40 -2.92
N TYR A 19 -7.42 5.46 -2.87
CA TYR A 19 -8.17 6.66 -2.58
C TYR A 19 -9.20 6.31 -1.53
N THR A 20 -9.31 7.13 -0.49
CA THR A 20 -10.38 7.00 0.49
C THR A 20 -10.93 8.39 0.83
N ASP A 21 -12.25 8.49 0.78
CA ASP A 21 -12.97 9.64 1.31
C ASP A 21 -13.17 9.42 2.80
N LEU A 22 -12.74 10.38 3.63
CA LEU A 22 -13.16 10.43 5.02
C LEU A 22 -14.63 10.81 5.08
N TRP A 23 -15.35 10.16 6.00
CA TRP A 23 -16.72 10.55 6.34
C TRP A 23 -16.70 12.01 6.81
N ASP A 24 -17.68 12.79 6.38
CA ASP A 24 -18.01 14.11 6.90
C ASP A 24 -18.13 14.11 8.45
N VAL A 25 -17.05 14.46 9.15
CA VAL A 25 -17.02 14.54 10.61
C VAL A 25 -17.50 15.93 11.01
N HIS A 26 -18.73 16.00 11.54
CA HIS A 26 -19.28 17.21 12.14
C HIS A 26 -18.52 17.51 13.44
N THR A 27 -17.48 18.34 13.37
CA THR A 27 -16.66 18.72 14.55
C THR A 27 -17.21 19.94 15.30
N THR A 28 -18.29 20.56 14.83
CA THR A 28 -19.02 21.60 15.55
C THR A 28 -20.55 21.43 15.38
N GLY A 29 -21.33 21.92 16.36
CA GLY A 29 -22.81 21.87 16.34
C GLY A 29 -23.48 22.80 15.31
N ARG A 30 -22.79 23.15 14.22
CA ARG A 30 -23.27 24.00 13.13
C ARG A 30 -23.28 23.20 11.83
N SER A 31 -24.40 23.25 11.12
CA SER A 31 -24.71 22.46 9.92
C SER A 31 -23.86 22.79 8.68
N GLU A 32 -22.87 23.70 8.77
CA GLU A 32 -22.17 24.27 7.62
C GLU A 32 -20.72 23.78 7.45
N ASP A 33 -20.13 23.12 8.46
CA ASP A 33 -18.75 22.62 8.38
C ASP A 33 -18.70 21.23 7.72
N LYS A 34 -18.77 21.21 6.38
CA LYS A 34 -18.57 20.01 5.56
C LYS A 34 -17.08 19.77 5.36
N ALA A 35 -16.40 19.28 6.38
CA ALA A 35 -15.00 18.88 6.27
C ALA A 35 -14.90 17.50 5.57
N SER A 36 -15.19 17.47 4.27
CA SER A 36 -14.97 16.29 3.42
C SER A 36 -13.48 16.23 3.06
N GLN A 37 -12.72 15.38 3.74
CA GLN A 37 -11.30 15.21 3.47
C GLN A 37 -11.06 13.98 2.60
N SER A 38 -10.47 14.22 1.44
CA SER A 38 -10.05 13.20 0.50
C SER A 38 -8.58 12.85 0.77
N ILE A 39 -8.29 11.57 1.00
CA ILE A 39 -6.92 11.08 1.19
C ILE A 39 -6.53 10.17 0.03
N TRP A 40 -5.44 10.55 -0.62
CA TRP A 40 -4.72 9.70 -1.55
C TRP A 40 -3.52 9.10 -0.84
N PHE A 41 -3.31 7.79 -1.02
CA PHE A 41 -2.14 7.12 -0.49
C PHE A 41 -1.45 6.28 -1.56
N GLY A 42 -0.12 6.29 -1.50
CA GLY A 42 0.75 5.47 -2.30
C GLY A 42 1.74 4.77 -1.39
N GLU A 43 1.71 3.45 -1.38
CA GLU A 43 2.66 2.61 -0.67
C GLU A 43 3.53 1.89 -1.69
N TRP A 44 4.84 2.00 -1.50
CA TRP A 44 5.80 1.23 -2.25
C TRP A 44 6.60 0.38 -1.29
N PHE A 45 6.51 -0.94 -1.44
CA PHE A 45 7.27 -1.85 -0.59
C PHE A 45 8.01 -2.90 -1.40
N TRP A 46 9.10 -3.36 -0.80
CA TRP A 46 10.03 -4.33 -1.36
C TRP A 46 10.21 -5.47 -0.38
N VAL A 47 10.22 -6.69 -0.90
CA VAL A 47 10.40 -7.93 -0.14
C VAL A 47 11.58 -8.68 -0.72
N LEU A 48 12.58 -8.94 0.12
CA LEU A 48 13.64 -9.88 -0.19
C LEU A 48 13.25 -11.26 0.31
N GLY A 49 13.10 -12.22 -0.60
CA GLY A 49 12.62 -13.57 -0.27
C GLY A 49 13.62 -14.66 -0.66
N PHE A 50 13.57 -15.77 0.07
CA PHE A 50 14.36 -16.97 -0.19
C PHE A 50 13.45 -18.19 -0.36
N ASN A 51 13.61 -18.94 -1.45
CA ASN A 51 12.90 -20.19 -1.67
C ASN A 51 13.64 -21.33 -0.94
N PHE A 52 12.98 -21.98 0.02
CA PHE A 52 13.52 -23.18 0.67
C PHE A 52 13.07 -24.44 -0.09
N GLY A 53 13.92 -24.91 -1.00
CA GLY A 53 13.73 -26.12 -1.79
C GLY A 53 15.02 -26.47 -2.53
N LYS A 54 15.20 -27.73 -3.00
CA LYS A 54 16.41 -28.15 -3.71
C LYS A 54 16.62 -27.27 -4.96
N ALA A 55 17.59 -26.37 -4.89
CA ALA A 55 18.29 -25.89 -6.07
C ALA A 55 18.90 -27.13 -6.73
N LYS A 56 18.21 -27.66 -7.74
CA LYS A 56 18.74 -28.74 -8.58
C LYS A 56 19.77 -28.17 -9.54
#